data_AF-A0A969TZC0-F1
#
_entry.id   AF-A0A969TZC0-F1
#
_cell.length_a   1.000
_cell.length_b   1.000
_cell.length_c   1.000
_cell.angle_alpha   90.00
_cell.angle_beta   90.00
_cell.angle_gamma   90.00
#
_symmetry.space_group_name_H-M   'P 1'
#
loop_
_entity.id
_entity.type
_entity.pdbx_description
1 polymer ?
#
loop_
_entity_poly.entity_id
_entity_poly.type
_entity_poly.pdbx_seq_one_letter_code
_entity_poly.pdbx_strand_id
1 'polypeptide(L)'
;MNNITYGTIGLGPALVILAQSRLFATLRAQYNQIMLKEWSHARDFLILHSRATTRTDTPMWRACQTMVCPDSLMNRLELWREGGRLPPLQPELFGPSSWVSVLIGQNVTLQGWDPLADARQDRVAYQDRLSGIARLIAQTAPQFPNHREWLDRTVRSLRN
;
A
#
# COMPACT_ATOMS: atom_id res chain seq x y z
N MET A 1 18.40 -15.20 -9.12
CA MET A 1 18.42 -13.84 -9.70
C MET A 1 17.06 -13.21 -9.49
N ASN A 2 17.05 -12.01 -8.91
CA ASN A 2 15.92 -11.09 -8.67
C ASN A 2 14.85 -11.52 -7.66
N ASN A 3 15.21 -11.52 -6.38
CA ASN A 3 14.25 -11.29 -5.30
C ASN A 3 14.30 -9.80 -4.93
N ILE A 4 13.46 -9.01 -5.60
CA ILE A 4 13.32 -7.57 -5.36
C ILE A 4 12.75 -7.41 -3.94
N THR A 5 13.54 -6.78 -3.11
CA THR A 5 13.28 -6.52 -1.70
C THR A 5 12.29 -5.36 -1.60
N TYR A 6 10.99 -5.64 -1.74
CA TYR A 6 9.90 -4.66 -1.68
C TYR A 6 9.62 -4.09 -0.27
N GLY A 7 10.60 -4.08 0.63
CA GLY A 7 10.40 -3.62 2.02
C GLY A 7 11.65 -3.13 2.74
N THR A 8 12.77 -2.90 2.06
CA THR A 8 14.07 -2.63 2.70
C THR A 8 14.50 -1.18 2.60
N ILE A 9 13.60 -0.24 2.89
CA ILE A 9 13.98 1.06 3.45
C ILE A 9 13.62 1.12 4.94
N GLY A 10 13.46 -0.04 5.59
CA GLY A 10 13.50 -0.16 7.04
C GLY A 10 14.93 -0.19 7.54
N LEU A 11 15.38 0.89 8.21
CA LEU A 11 16.63 1.05 8.99
C LEU A 11 17.99 0.70 8.34
N GLY A 12 18.13 -0.32 7.49
CA GLY A 12 19.43 -0.82 6.99
C GLY A 12 20.22 0.19 6.16
N PRO A 13 19.71 0.66 5.00
CA PRO A 13 20.41 1.68 4.20
C PRO A 13 20.53 3.02 4.94
N ALA A 14 19.49 3.36 5.72
CA ALA A 14 19.43 4.55 6.54
C ALA A 14 20.53 4.56 7.63
N LEU A 15 20.83 3.44 8.29
CA LEU A 15 21.87 3.35 9.32
C LEU A 15 23.28 3.57 8.76
N VAL A 16 23.56 3.02 7.57
CA VAL A 16 24.85 3.21 6.90
C VAL A 16 25.07 4.69 6.56
N ILE A 17 24.04 5.34 6.02
CA ILE A 17 24.12 6.77 5.69
C ILE A 17 24.12 7.63 6.97
N LEU A 18 23.31 7.30 7.98
CA LEU A 18 23.24 8.01 9.26
C LEU A 18 24.57 7.98 10.00
N ALA A 19 25.23 6.82 10.08
CA ALA A 19 26.51 6.65 10.77
C ALA A 19 27.60 7.58 10.19
N GLN A 20 27.55 7.87 8.89
CA GLN A 20 28.53 8.71 8.19
C GLN A 20 28.02 10.15 7.92
N SER A 21 26.73 10.42 8.12
CA SER A 21 26.09 11.73 7.88
C SER A 21 26.63 12.86 8.77
N ARG A 22 27.23 12.51 9.92
CA ARG A 22 27.92 13.47 10.79
C ARG A 22 29.21 13.97 10.15
N LEU A 23 29.86 13.15 9.33
CA LEU A 23 31.16 13.42 8.72
C LEU A 23 31.04 14.09 7.35
N PHE A 24 30.00 13.75 6.57
CA PHE A 24 29.87 14.23 5.19
C PHE A 24 28.52 14.93 4.94
N ALA A 25 28.57 16.19 4.51
CA ALA A 25 27.37 16.99 4.21
C ALA A 25 26.51 16.38 3.10
N THR A 26 27.14 15.82 2.05
CA THR A 26 26.45 15.17 0.93
C THR A 26 25.63 13.96 1.39
N LEU A 27 26.18 13.13 2.28
CA LEU A 27 25.45 11.97 2.82
C LEU A 27 24.27 12.40 3.70
N ARG A 28 24.43 13.49 4.47
CA ARG A 28 23.33 14.07 5.25
C ARG A 28 22.20 14.59 4.37
N ALA A 29 22.52 15.30 3.29
CA ALA A 29 21.53 15.78 2.34
C ALA A 29 20.78 14.61 1.69
N GLN A 30 21.49 13.57 1.27
CA GLN A 30 20.88 12.36 0.71
C GLN A 30 19.96 11.66 1.71
N TYR A 31 20.40 11.51 2.96
CA TYR A 31 19.58 10.95 4.04
C TYR A 31 18.29 11.74 4.24
N ASN A 32 18.39 13.07 4.37
CA ASN A 32 17.24 13.94 4.58
C ASN A 32 16.25 13.84 3.42
N GLN A 33 16.73 13.75 2.17
CA GLN A 33 15.87 13.56 1.00
C GLN A 33 15.12 12.23 1.02
N ILE A 34 15.78 11.13 1.38
CA ILE A 34 15.16 9.81 1.49
C ILE A 34 14.10 9.82 2.59
N MET A 35 14.46 10.30 3.78
CA MET A 35 13.54 10.35 4.91
C MET A 35 12.33 11.25 4.66
N LEU A 36 12.53 12.39 3.99
CA LEU A 36 11.43 13.29 3.65
C LEU A 36 10.42 12.63 2.71
N LYS A 37 10.89 11.83 1.74
CA LYS A 37 10.03 11.07 0.82
C LYS A 37 9.24 10.00 1.56
N GLU A 38 9.92 9.16 2.35
CA GLU A 38 9.30 8.13 3.19
C GLU A 38 8.22 8.72 4.11
N TRP A 39 8.55 9.81 4.80
CA TRP A 39 7.61 10.50 5.68
C TRP A 39 6.41 11.05 4.93
N SER A 40 6.64 11.69 3.78
CA SER A 40 5.55 12.23 2.96
C SER A 40 4.63 11.12 2.44
N HIS A 41 5.19 9.98 2.04
CA HIS A 41 4.41 8.83 1.57
C HIS A 41 3.58 8.21 2.70
N ALA A 42 4.17 8.00 3.88
CA ALA A 42 3.45 7.50 5.04
C ALA A 42 2.34 8.46 5.49
N ARG A 43 2.64 9.76 5.53
CA ARG A 43 1.65 10.82 5.83
C ARG A 43 0.48 10.76 4.86
N ASP A 44 0.74 10.72 3.56
CA ASP A 44 -0.32 10.73 2.55
C ASP A 44 -1.21 9.49 2.65
N PHE A 45 -0.63 8.32 2.93
CA PHE A 45 -1.38 7.08 3.17
C PHE A 45 -2.28 7.19 4.40
N LEU A 46 -1.80 7.79 5.50
CA LEU A 46 -2.60 8.00 6.70
C LEU A 46 -3.72 9.05 6.50
N ILE A 47 -3.41 10.14 5.78
CA ILE A 47 -4.39 11.18 5.43
C ILE A 47 -5.52 10.57 4.59
N LEU A 48 -5.21 9.69 3.63
CA LEU A 48 -6.21 9.00 2.80
C LEU A 48 -7.30 8.36 3.66
N HIS A 49 -6.92 7.62 4.71
CA HIS A 49 -7.86 6.93 5.58
C HIS A 49 -8.91 7.84 6.20
N SER A 50 -8.52 9.07 6.54
CA SER A 50 -9.43 10.07 7.11
C SER A 50 -10.18 10.83 6.01
N ARG A 51 -9.52 11.12 4.88
CA ARG A 51 -10.06 11.95 3.80
C ARG A 51 -11.14 11.25 2.97
N ALA A 52 -10.98 9.95 2.74
CA ALA A 52 -11.87 9.14 1.90
C ALA A 52 -13.01 8.48 2.70
N THR A 53 -13.27 8.94 3.92
CA THR A 53 -14.38 8.46 4.73
C THR A 53 -15.74 8.89 4.16
N THR A 54 -16.75 8.04 4.30
CA THR A 54 -18.16 8.38 4.04
C THR A 54 -18.91 8.80 5.32
N ARG A 55 -18.23 8.77 6.47
CA ARG A 55 -18.83 9.10 7.78
C ARG A 55 -19.11 10.59 7.88
N THR A 56 -20.34 10.93 8.25
CA THR A 56 -20.80 12.32 8.47
C THR A 56 -21.36 12.55 9.88
N ASP A 57 -21.29 11.53 10.74
CA ASP A 57 -21.94 11.48 12.05
C ASP A 57 -21.36 12.46 13.08
N THR A 58 -20.10 12.89 12.92
CA THR A 58 -19.48 13.87 13.82
C THR A 58 -18.91 15.07 13.05
N PRO A 59 -18.77 16.25 13.69
CA PRO A 59 -18.07 17.39 13.11
C PRO A 59 -16.64 17.05 12.67
N MET A 60 -15.95 16.20 13.43
CA MET A 60 -14.60 15.72 13.11
C MET A 60 -14.56 15.04 11.74
N TRP A 61 -15.44 14.06 11.48
CA TRP A 61 -15.43 13.33 10.21
C TRP A 61 -15.81 14.22 9.02
N ARG A 62 -16.74 15.15 9.21
CA ARG A 62 -17.09 16.16 8.18
C ARG A 62 -15.91 17.08 7.85
N ALA A 63 -15.13 17.48 8.86
CA ALA A 63 -13.91 18.26 8.65
C ALA A 63 -12.84 17.46 7.90
N CYS A 64 -12.65 16.18 8.22
CA CYS A 64 -11.70 15.31 7.50
C CYS A 64 -12.04 15.17 6.00
N GLN A 65 -13.32 15.21 5.61
CA GLN A 65 -13.74 15.18 4.21
C GLN A 65 -13.47 16.47 3.43
N THR A 66 -13.16 17.57 4.11
CA THR A 66 -12.97 18.88 3.47
C THR A 66 -11.59 19.49 3.76
N MET A 67 -10.73 18.78 4.49
CA MET A 67 -9.38 19.23 4.78
C MET A 67 -8.54 19.36 3.50
N VAL A 68 -7.65 20.35 3.52
CA VAL A 68 -6.63 20.52 2.48
C VAL A 68 -5.66 19.34 2.57
N CYS A 69 -5.48 18.64 1.45
CA CYS A 69 -4.56 17.53 1.33
C CYS A 69 -3.30 17.96 0.55
N PRO A 70 -2.16 17.30 0.79
CA PRO A 70 -0.97 17.49 -0.03
C PRO A 70 -1.22 17.17 -1.51
N ASP A 71 -0.61 17.92 -2.41
CA ASP A 71 -0.72 17.73 -3.87
C ASP A 71 -0.35 16.31 -4.30
N SER A 72 0.63 15.69 -3.62
CA SER A 72 1.05 14.30 -3.86
C SER A 72 -0.08 13.29 -3.64
N LEU A 73 -0.92 13.49 -2.62
CA LEU A 73 -2.09 12.66 -2.37
C LEU A 73 -3.20 12.98 -3.39
N MET A 74 -3.43 14.25 -3.69
CA MET A 74 -4.47 14.68 -4.64
C MET A 74 -4.21 14.12 -6.03
N ASN A 75 -2.98 14.23 -6.54
CA ASN A 75 -2.56 13.65 -7.80
C ASN A 75 -2.76 12.12 -7.83
N ARG A 76 -2.42 11.42 -6.74
CA ARG A 76 -2.65 9.97 -6.64
C ARG A 76 -4.14 9.62 -6.69
N LEU A 77 -4.99 10.40 -6.02
CA LEU A 77 -6.44 10.21 -6.06
C LEU A 77 -7.02 10.48 -7.46
N GLU A 78 -6.49 11.46 -8.18
CA GLU A 78 -6.88 11.76 -9.56
C GLU A 78 -6.48 10.63 -10.51
N LEU A 79 -5.22 10.18 -10.48
CA LEU A 79 -4.75 9.01 -11.25
C LEU A 79 -5.57 7.75 -10.97
N TRP A 80 -5.93 7.53 -9.72
CA TRP A 80 -6.81 6.44 -9.34
C TRP A 80 -8.20 6.64 -9.96
N ARG A 81 -8.84 7.80 -9.77
CA ARG A 81 -10.18 8.06 -10.30
C ARG A 81 -10.26 7.93 -11.81
N GLU A 82 -9.27 8.40 -12.56
CA GLU A 82 -9.33 8.39 -14.03
C GLU A 82 -9.22 6.99 -14.63
N GLY A 83 -8.39 6.12 -14.06
CA GLY A 83 -8.10 4.82 -14.70
C GLY A 83 -7.61 3.71 -13.78
N GLY A 84 -7.78 3.85 -12.47
CA GLY A 84 -7.29 2.88 -11.48
C GLY A 84 -5.77 2.81 -11.43
N ARG A 85 -5.09 3.90 -11.79
CA ARG A 85 -3.63 3.95 -11.86
C ARG A 85 -3.04 4.40 -10.54
N LEU A 86 -1.88 3.85 -10.23
CA LEU A 86 -1.02 4.34 -9.16
C LEU A 86 0.28 4.86 -9.77
N PRO A 87 0.93 5.85 -9.14
CA PRO A 87 2.25 6.30 -9.55
C PRO A 87 3.24 5.13 -9.68
N PRO A 88 4.26 5.24 -10.55
CA PRO A 88 5.29 4.23 -10.71
C PRO A 88 5.89 3.81 -9.37
N LEU A 89 6.24 2.53 -9.28
CA LEU A 89 6.69 1.91 -8.05
C LEU A 89 7.98 2.55 -7.55
N GLN A 90 7.85 3.45 -6.59
CA GLN A 90 8.94 3.90 -5.75
C GLN A 90 9.08 2.92 -4.60
N PRO A 91 10.27 2.79 -3.99
CA PRO A 91 10.35 2.11 -2.71
C PRO A 91 9.59 2.98 -1.69
N GLU A 92 8.36 2.58 -1.40
CA GLU A 92 7.49 3.20 -0.40
C GLU A 92 7.25 2.19 0.72
N LEU A 93 7.05 2.69 1.94
CA LEU A 93 6.63 1.86 3.08
C LEU A 93 5.33 1.08 2.79
N PHE A 94 4.40 1.68 2.03
CA PHE A 94 3.14 1.06 1.62
C PHE A 94 3.16 0.79 0.12
N GLY A 95 3.28 -0.48 -0.26
CA GLY A 95 3.28 -0.89 -1.65
C GLY A 95 1.93 -0.68 -2.36
N PRO A 96 1.87 -0.87 -3.70
CA PRO A 96 0.65 -0.65 -4.48
C PRO A 96 -0.55 -1.46 -4.00
N SER A 97 -0.35 -2.70 -3.52
CA SER A 97 -1.44 -3.54 -3.00
C SER A 97 -2.13 -2.94 -1.78
N SER A 98 -1.37 -2.26 -0.91
CA SER A 98 -1.93 -1.55 0.25
C SER A 98 -2.79 -0.37 -0.19
N TRP A 99 -2.31 0.43 -1.15
CA TRP A 99 -3.07 1.54 -1.72
C TRP A 99 -4.36 1.06 -2.40
N VAL A 100 -4.28 0.04 -3.26
CA VAL A 100 -5.45 -0.54 -3.93
C VAL A 100 -6.49 -1.02 -2.90
N SER A 101 -6.04 -1.74 -1.87
CA SER A 101 -6.93 -2.26 -0.82
C SER A 101 -7.68 -1.14 -0.10
N VAL A 102 -7.00 -0.05 0.24
CA VAL A 102 -7.63 1.09 0.94
C VAL A 102 -8.54 1.88 0.01
N LEU A 103 -8.09 2.19 -1.20
CA LEU A 103 -8.88 2.96 -2.18
C LEU A 103 -10.20 2.24 -2.51
N ILE A 104 -10.14 0.92 -2.76
CA ILE A 104 -11.34 0.10 -2.97
C ILE A 104 -12.16 0.00 -1.68
N GLY A 105 -11.52 -0.33 -0.55
CA GLY A 105 -12.20 -0.54 0.73
C GLY A 105 -12.89 0.72 1.29
N GLN A 106 -12.41 1.91 0.93
CA GLN A 106 -13.02 3.20 1.29
C GLN A 106 -13.92 3.78 0.18
N ASN A 107 -14.27 2.98 -0.82
CA ASN A 107 -15.18 3.35 -1.90
C ASN A 107 -14.71 4.57 -2.71
N VAL A 108 -13.39 4.74 -2.89
CA VAL A 108 -12.87 5.74 -3.83
C VAL A 108 -13.16 5.27 -5.26
N THR A 109 -14.27 5.77 -5.80
CA THR A 109 -14.85 5.30 -7.06
C THR A 109 -13.98 5.68 -8.27
N LEU A 110 -13.81 4.71 -9.17
CA LEU A 110 -13.23 4.91 -10.49
C LEU A 110 -14.25 5.55 -11.43
N GLN A 111 -13.82 6.48 -12.26
CA GLN A 111 -14.59 7.04 -13.37
C GLN A 111 -14.38 6.23 -14.65
N GLY A 112 -13.25 5.52 -14.76
CA GLY A 112 -12.91 4.64 -15.87
C GLY A 112 -11.88 3.60 -15.47
N TRP A 113 -11.49 2.77 -16.43
CA TRP A 113 -10.41 1.79 -16.29
C TRP A 113 -9.41 1.96 -17.43
N ASP A 114 -8.22 1.37 -17.26
CA ASP A 114 -7.18 1.40 -18.28
C ASP A 114 -7.66 0.75 -19.59
N PRO A 115 -7.59 1.44 -20.75
CA PRO A 115 -8.00 0.88 -22.05
C PRO A 115 -7.27 -0.43 -22.42
N LEU A 116 -6.09 -0.68 -21.86
CA LEU A 116 -5.39 -1.95 -22.04
C LEU A 116 -6.18 -3.16 -21.48
N ALA A 117 -7.11 -2.92 -20.55
CA ALA A 117 -8.04 -3.94 -20.09
C ALA A 117 -9.02 -4.38 -21.19
N ASP A 118 -9.43 -3.47 -22.08
CA ASP A 118 -10.35 -3.74 -23.19
C ASP A 118 -9.63 -4.30 -24.42
N ALA A 119 -8.33 -4.02 -24.57
CA ALA A 119 -7.50 -4.61 -25.63
C ALA A 119 -7.31 -6.13 -25.51
N ARG A 120 -7.85 -6.76 -24.46
CA ARG A 120 -7.74 -8.20 -24.26
C ARG A 120 -8.71 -8.97 -25.16
N GLN A 121 -8.16 -9.81 -26.02
CA GLN A 121 -8.93 -10.58 -27.01
C GLN A 121 -9.73 -11.75 -26.40
N ASP A 122 -9.31 -12.29 -25.24
CA ASP A 122 -9.97 -13.46 -24.62
C ASP A 122 -10.51 -13.14 -23.21
N ARG A 123 -11.75 -12.64 -23.20
CA ARG A 123 -12.47 -12.29 -21.97
C ARG A 123 -12.82 -13.53 -21.13
N VAL A 124 -13.10 -14.66 -21.78
CA VAL A 124 -13.50 -15.91 -21.11
C VAL A 124 -12.32 -16.47 -20.34
N ALA A 125 -11.15 -16.61 -20.98
CA ALA A 125 -9.95 -17.09 -20.30
C ALA A 125 -9.54 -16.18 -19.12
N TYR A 126 -9.79 -14.88 -19.21
CA TYR A 126 -9.53 -13.96 -18.10
C TYR A 126 -10.50 -14.20 -16.92
N GLN A 127 -11.80 -14.34 -17.18
CA GLN A 127 -12.79 -14.65 -16.16
C GLN A 127 -12.50 -16.01 -15.49
N ASP A 128 -12.09 -17.01 -16.27
CA ASP A 128 -11.69 -18.32 -15.77
C ASP A 128 -10.46 -18.23 -14.87
N ARG A 129 -9.48 -17.39 -15.24
CA ARG A 129 -8.29 -17.14 -14.41
C ARG A 129 -8.65 -16.52 -13.06
N LEU A 130 -9.47 -15.47 -13.05
CA LEU A 130 -9.92 -14.83 -11.81
C LEU A 130 -10.70 -15.82 -10.92
N SER A 131 -11.61 -16.58 -11.53
CA SER A 131 -12.37 -17.62 -10.84
C SER A 131 -11.47 -18.72 -10.29
N GLY A 132 -10.41 -19.09 -11.02
CA GLY A 132 -9.38 -20.02 -10.57
C GLY A 132 -8.63 -19.52 -9.34
N ILE A 133 -8.21 -18.25 -9.32
CA ILE A 133 -7.57 -17.62 -8.15
C ILE A 133 -8.51 -17.65 -6.94
N ALA A 134 -9.78 -17.26 -7.12
CA ALA A 134 -10.77 -17.28 -6.05
C ALA A 134 -10.99 -18.69 -5.48
N ARG A 135 -11.09 -19.70 -6.35
CA ARG A 135 -11.21 -21.11 -5.94
C ARG A 135 -9.98 -21.58 -5.17
N LEU A 136 -8.78 -21.24 -5.63
CA LEU A 136 -7.53 -21.60 -4.93
C LEU A 136 -7.52 -21.01 -3.52
N ILE A 137 -7.83 -19.72 -3.37
CA ILE A 137 -7.90 -19.07 -2.06
C ILE A 137 -8.92 -19.77 -1.16
N ALA A 138 -10.13 -20.04 -1.67
CA ALA A 138 -11.21 -20.68 -0.92
C ALA A 138 -10.87 -22.12 -0.49
N GLN A 139 -10.09 -22.86 -1.30
CA GLN A 139 -9.68 -24.24 -0.99
C GLN A 139 -8.47 -24.30 -0.06
N THR A 140 -7.52 -23.38 -0.17
CA THR A 140 -6.27 -23.40 0.60
C THR A 140 -6.42 -22.73 1.96
N ALA A 141 -7.16 -21.62 2.08
CA ALA A 141 -7.28 -20.89 3.35
C ALA A 141 -7.77 -21.75 4.53
N PRO A 142 -8.77 -22.64 4.38
CA PRO A 142 -9.23 -23.50 5.47
C PRO A 142 -8.25 -24.62 5.87
N GLN A 143 -7.21 -24.88 5.06
CA GLN A 143 -6.21 -25.92 5.37
C GLN A 143 -5.19 -25.45 6.42
N PHE A 144 -5.13 -24.14 6.67
CA PHE A 144 -4.28 -23.58 7.72
C PHE A 144 -5.00 -23.61 9.07
N PRO A 145 -4.27 -23.84 10.18
CA PRO A 145 -4.83 -23.71 11.51
C PRO A 145 -5.33 -22.29 11.72
N ASN A 146 -6.38 -22.12 12.52
CA ASN A 146 -6.79 -20.77 12.91
C ASN A 146 -5.70 -20.12 13.78
N HIS A 147 -5.76 -18.79 13.92
CA HIS A 147 -4.73 -18.04 14.63
C HIS A 147 -4.48 -18.56 16.05
N ARG A 148 -5.54 -18.96 16.77
CA ARG A 148 -5.42 -19.50 18.13
C ARG A 148 -4.69 -20.84 18.17
N GLU A 149 -5.09 -21.77 17.29
CA GLU A 149 -4.46 -23.08 17.17
C GLU A 149 -2.97 -22.98 16.80
N TRP A 150 -2.62 -22.06 15.91
CA TRP A 150 -1.24 -21.82 15.54
C TRP A 150 -0.40 -21.34 16.74
N LEU A 151 -0.90 -20.36 17.49
CA LEU A 151 -0.23 -19.87 18.71
C LEU A 151 -0.06 -20.96 19.77
N ASP A 152 -1.09 -21.77 20.00
CA ASP A 152 -1.05 -22.85 20.98
C ASP A 152 -0.01 -23.92 20.59
N ARG A 153 0.22 -24.17 19.30
CA ARG A 153 1.27 -25.09 18.84
C ARG A 153 2.68 -24.50 18.98
N THR A 154 2.89 -23.27 18.49
CA THR A 154 4.23 -22.69 18.34
C THR A 154 4.75 -22.04 19.62
N VAL A 155 3.89 -21.39 20.41
CA VAL A 155 4.34 -20.73 21.65
C VAL A 155 4.54 -21.74 22.78
N ARG A 156 3.76 -22.83 22.83
CA ARG A 156 3.99 -23.91 23.81
C ARG A 156 5.27 -24.69 23.51
N SER A 157 5.61 -24.90 22.24
CA SER A 157 6.87 -25.56 21.87
C SER A 157 8.13 -24.74 22.18
N LEU A 158 8.00 -23.43 22.43
CA LEU A 158 9.11 -22.55 22.84
C LEU A 158 9.28 -22.46 24.37
N ARG A 159 8.36 -23.05 25.15
CA ARG A 159 8.37 -23.03 26.61
C ARG A 159 8.85 -24.35 27.24
N ASN A 160 8.99 -25.39 26.44
CA ASN A 160 9.61 -26.68 26.80
C ASN A 160 10.99 -26.75 26.17
#